data_AF-A0A8H5EQB9-F1
#
_entry.id   AF-A0A8H5EQB9-F1
#
_cell.length_a   1.000
_cell.length_b   1.000
_cell.length_c   1.000
_cell.angle_alpha   90.00
_cell.angle_beta   90.00
_cell.angle_gamma   90.00
#
_symmetry.space_group_name_H-M   'P 1'
#
loop_
_entity.id
_entity.type
_entity.pdbx_description
1 polymer ?
#
loop_
_entity_poly.entity_id
_entity_poly.type
_entity_poly.pdbx_seq_one_letter_code
_entity_poly.pdbx_strand_id
1 'polypeptide(L)'
;MTLSVHEISQLRAALQDAVVKCSERCLYQSSKWAAELLNALPEIEEDEENINPADPGHASPIFAANSDPEEAILEAKELSKYLLAKSLFDCREYDRCAAVFLPDSLLSSVLASRVDSTSASTTTGNGKGKASSASAVTPLPKLSQKSLFLALYAKFMSGEKRRNEDSEMVMGPQDLGTVANKQLLVIGRFLATWFEERTTEDDEVLGSQGWLEYLYGMVLAKEKNDDKALEYFIRSVHKYTMN
;
A
#
# COMPACT_ATOMS: atom_id res chain seq x y z
N MET A 1 24.35 22.84 -17.30
CA MET A 1 24.26 21.88 -18.42
C MET A 1 23.09 20.98 -18.11
N THR A 2 22.08 20.93 -18.97
CA THR A 2 20.95 20.01 -18.82
C THR A 2 21.37 18.65 -19.38
N LEU A 3 21.15 17.58 -18.62
CA LEU A 3 21.41 16.21 -19.08
C LEU A 3 20.51 15.88 -20.29
N SER A 4 21.04 15.12 -21.24
CA SER A 4 20.25 14.60 -22.35
C SER A 4 19.30 13.49 -21.88
N VAL A 5 18.22 13.24 -22.61
CA VAL A 5 17.23 12.19 -22.29
C VAL A 5 17.89 10.81 -22.17
N HIS A 6 18.88 10.54 -23.04
CA HIS A 6 19.64 9.29 -23.00
C HIS A 6 20.51 9.16 -21.74
N GLU A 7 21.18 10.23 -21.32
CA GLU A 7 21.95 10.23 -20.08
C GLU A 7 21.05 10.05 -18.85
N ILE A 8 19.84 10.63 -18.87
CA ILE A 8 18.85 10.46 -17.80
C ILE A 8 18.37 9.00 -17.73
N SER A 9 18.12 8.34 -18.87
CA SER A 9 17.69 6.94 -18.87
C SER A 9 18.80 5.99 -18.40
N GLN A 10 20.04 6.22 -18.84
CA GLN A 10 21.21 5.47 -18.36
C GLN A 10 21.40 5.66 -16.85
N LEU A 11 21.28 6.90 -16.36
CA LEU A 11 21.40 7.22 -14.94
C LEU A 11 20.29 6.55 -14.12
N ARG A 12 19.04 6.55 -14.62
CA ARG A 12 17.91 5.87 -13.98
C ARG A 12 18.19 4.37 -13.84
N ALA A 13 18.62 3.70 -14.91
CA ALA A 13 18.96 2.27 -14.88
C ALA A 13 20.11 1.97 -13.90
N ALA A 14 21.17 2.78 -13.92
CA ALA A 14 22.31 2.63 -13.01
C ALA A 14 21.91 2.84 -11.53
N LEU A 15 21.03 3.80 -11.24
CA LEU A 15 20.52 4.03 -9.89
C LEU A 15 19.60 2.91 -9.42
N GLN A 16 18.70 2.40 -10.27
CA GLN A 16 17.86 1.24 -9.94
C GLN A 16 18.72 0.03 -9.55
N ASP A 17 19.73 -0.29 -10.36
CA ASP A 17 20.68 -1.38 -10.08
C ASP A 17 21.49 -1.13 -8.79
N ALA A 18 21.93 0.10 -8.55
CA ALA A 18 22.64 0.47 -7.33
C ALA A 18 21.78 0.30 -6.07
N VAL A 19 20.50 0.71 -6.11
CA VAL A 19 19.55 0.52 -5.00
C VAL A 19 19.44 -0.95 -4.65
N VAL A 20 19.25 -1.82 -5.66
CA VAL A 20 19.07 -3.24 -5.40
C VAL A 20 20.36 -3.88 -4.86
N LYS A 21 21.50 -3.64 -5.52
CA LYS A 21 22.81 -4.16 -5.07
C LYS A 21 23.19 -3.70 -3.67
N CYS A 22 22.86 -2.46 -3.28
CA CYS A 22 23.06 -1.97 -1.92
C CYS A 22 22.13 -2.66 -0.93
N SER A 23 20.87 -2.87 -1.31
CA SER A 23 19.89 -3.53 -0.44
C SER A 23 20.24 -5.00 -0.15
N GLU A 24 20.75 -5.74 -1.14
CA GLU A 24 21.23 -7.12 -0.97
C GLU A 24 22.42 -7.24 -0.02
N ARG A 25 23.21 -6.19 0.11
CA ARG A 25 24.39 -6.11 1.01
C ARG A 25 24.05 -5.48 2.35
N CYS A 26 22.76 -5.27 2.64
CA CYS A 26 22.27 -4.61 3.84
C CYS A 26 22.82 -3.17 4.03
N LEU A 27 23.23 -2.50 2.95
CA LEU A 27 23.69 -1.11 2.97
C LEU A 27 22.49 -0.15 2.85
N TYR A 28 21.65 -0.13 3.88
CA TYR A 28 20.33 0.51 3.83
C TYR A 28 20.38 2.02 3.57
N GLN A 29 21.32 2.75 4.19
CA GLN A 29 21.45 4.20 3.99
C GLN A 29 21.92 4.55 2.57
N SER A 30 22.81 3.75 1.99
CA SER A 30 23.25 3.92 0.59
C SER A 30 22.12 3.62 -0.38
N SER A 31 21.36 2.55 -0.12
CA SER A 31 20.16 2.18 -0.88
C SER A 31 19.13 3.32 -0.86
N LYS A 32 18.84 3.87 0.32
CA LYS A 32 17.93 5.01 0.50
C LYS A 32 18.39 6.24 -0.27
N TRP A 33 19.66 6.61 -0.16
CA TRP A 33 20.20 7.77 -0.88
C TRP A 33 20.07 7.60 -2.40
N ALA A 34 20.43 6.42 -2.93
CA ALA A 34 20.29 6.13 -4.35
C ALA A 34 18.82 6.15 -4.81
N ALA A 35 17.90 5.69 -3.96
CA ALA A 35 16.46 5.70 -4.26
C ALA A 35 15.85 7.11 -4.19
N GLU A 36 16.29 7.97 -3.27
CA GLU A 36 15.89 9.38 -3.21
C GLU A 36 16.39 10.13 -4.46
N LEU A 37 17.64 9.89 -4.88
CA LEU A 37 18.19 10.47 -6.11
C LEU A 37 17.46 9.98 -7.37
N LEU A 38 17.09 8.70 -7.43
CA LEU A 38 16.31 8.12 -8.52
C LEU A 38 14.95 8.81 -8.69
N ASN A 39 14.27 9.13 -7.59
CA ASN A 39 12.97 9.82 -7.64
C ASN A 39 13.07 11.34 -7.85
N ALA A 40 14.27 11.92 -7.73
CA ALA A 40 14.52 13.30 -8.08
C ALA A 40 14.74 13.51 -9.60
N LEU A 41 14.93 12.42 -10.37
CA LEU A 41 15.05 12.51 -11.82
C LEU A 41 13.69 12.82 -12.46
N PRO A 42 13.65 13.66 -13.51
CA PRO A 42 12.42 13.91 -14.26
C PRO A 42 11.76 12.60 -14.71
N GLU A 43 10.44 12.50 -14.53
CA GLU A 43 9.65 11.45 -15.15
C GLU A 43 9.78 11.66 -16.67
N ILE A 44 10.33 10.67 -17.36
CA ILE A 44 10.32 10.66 -18.82
C ILE A 44 8.90 10.22 -19.13
N GLU A 45 8.10 11.11 -19.71
CA GLU A 45 6.80 10.74 -20.28
C GLU A 45 7.11 9.74 -21.41
N GLU A 46 7.23 8.46 -21.06
CA GLU A 46 7.20 7.39 -22.03
C GLU A 46 5.78 7.40 -22.58
N ASP A 47 5.62 7.92 -23.80
CA ASP A 47 4.34 7.97 -24.51
C ASP A 47 3.60 6.64 -24.30
N GLU A 48 2.35 6.72 -23.84
CA GLU A 48 1.49 5.60 -23.41
C GLU A 48 1.36 4.47 -24.47
N GLU A 49 1.77 4.75 -25.70
CA GLU A 49 1.67 3.88 -26.88
C GLU A 49 2.89 2.98 -27.12
N ASN A 50 4.03 3.16 -26.41
CA ASN A 50 5.27 2.42 -26.71
C ASN A 50 5.74 1.46 -25.60
N ILE A 51 4.93 1.22 -24.57
CA ILE A 51 5.20 0.19 -23.57
C ILE A 51 4.93 -1.18 -24.21
N ASN A 52 5.93 -1.73 -24.89
CA ASN A 52 5.90 -3.13 -25.30
C ASN A 52 5.93 -4.00 -24.02
N PRO A 53 4.89 -4.80 -23.72
CA PRO A 53 4.86 -5.67 -22.54
C PRO A 53 5.93 -6.78 -22.57
N ALA A 54 6.68 -6.87 -23.67
CA ALA A 54 7.71 -7.86 -23.93
C ALA A 54 9.14 -7.30 -23.84
N ASP A 55 9.35 -6.03 -23.48
CA ASP A 55 10.70 -5.49 -23.34
C ASP A 55 11.25 -5.80 -21.93
N PRO A 56 12.24 -6.72 -21.78
CA PRO A 56 12.78 -7.12 -20.49
C PRO A 56 13.62 -6.04 -19.80
N GLY A 57 13.75 -4.85 -20.40
CA GLY A 57 14.52 -3.72 -19.86
C GLY A 57 13.94 -3.08 -18.60
N HIS A 58 12.65 -3.25 -18.32
CA HIS A 58 11.97 -2.65 -17.16
C HIS A 58 11.63 -3.65 -16.05
N ALA A 59 11.79 -4.94 -16.32
CA ALA A 59 11.70 -5.98 -15.30
C ALA A 59 13.05 -6.12 -14.60
N SER A 60 13.25 -5.39 -13.50
CA SER A 60 14.40 -5.64 -12.64
C SER A 60 14.39 -7.12 -12.24
N PRO A 61 15.42 -7.92 -12.59
CA PRO A 61 15.43 -9.40 -12.47
C PRO A 61 15.38 -9.93 -11.04
N ILE A 62 15.21 -9.03 -10.07
CA ILE A 62 15.23 -9.28 -8.63
C ILE A 62 13.81 -9.21 -8.05
N PHE A 63 12.85 -8.65 -8.80
CA PHE A 63 11.44 -8.78 -8.48
C PHE A 63 10.85 -9.93 -9.28
N ALA A 64 10.19 -10.86 -8.57
CA ALA A 64 9.48 -11.96 -9.21
C ALA A 64 8.53 -11.39 -10.28
N ALA A 65 8.59 -11.93 -11.50
CA ALA A 65 7.69 -11.54 -12.56
C ALA A 65 6.26 -11.83 -12.11
N ASN A 66 5.41 -10.82 -12.16
CA ASN A 66 4.01 -10.97 -11.82
C ASN A 66 3.33 -11.86 -12.88
N SER A 67 2.41 -12.72 -12.43
CA SER A 67 1.67 -13.61 -13.33
C SER A 67 0.67 -12.84 -14.20
N ASP A 68 0.17 -11.71 -13.69
CA ASP A 68 -0.80 -10.89 -14.38
C ASP A 68 -0.14 -9.74 -15.18
N PRO A 69 -0.42 -9.62 -16.48
CA PRO A 69 0.25 -8.65 -17.36
C PRO A 69 -0.13 -7.20 -17.04
N GLU A 70 -1.39 -6.96 -16.64
CA GLU A 70 -1.84 -5.61 -16.27
C GLU A 70 -1.14 -5.11 -15.00
N GLU A 71 -0.92 -6.01 -14.03
CA GLU A 71 -0.20 -5.67 -12.81
C GLU A 71 1.29 -5.47 -13.05
N ALA A 72 1.90 -6.24 -13.95
CA ALA A 72 3.29 -6.07 -14.33
C ALA A 72 3.54 -4.68 -14.95
N ILE A 73 2.60 -4.16 -15.75
CA ILE A 73 2.68 -2.81 -16.32
C ILE A 73 2.59 -1.74 -15.21
N LEU A 74 1.68 -1.92 -14.24
CA LEU A 74 1.58 -1.00 -13.10
C LEU A 74 2.83 -1.06 -12.22
N GLU A 75 3.37 -2.25 -11.95
CA GLU A 75 4.62 -2.42 -11.20
C GLU A 75 5.81 -1.75 -11.90
N ALA A 76 5.91 -1.85 -13.22
CA ALA A 76 6.96 -1.21 -13.99
C ALA A 76 6.88 0.32 -13.89
N LYS A 77 5.67 0.90 -14.00
CA LYS A 77 5.42 2.33 -13.82
C LYS A 77 5.77 2.80 -12.40
N GLU A 78 5.45 2.00 -11.40
CA GLU A 78 5.66 2.31 -9.99
C GLU A 78 7.06 1.94 -9.47
N LEU A 79 7.89 1.26 -10.26
CA LEU A 79 9.15 0.64 -9.82
C LEU A 79 10.06 1.62 -9.08
N SER A 80 10.24 2.83 -9.60
CA SER A 80 11.11 3.84 -8.98
C SER A 80 10.60 4.29 -7.61
N LYS A 81 9.28 4.45 -7.47
CA LYS A 81 8.60 4.82 -6.21
C LYS A 81 8.61 3.63 -5.23
N TYR A 82 8.43 2.42 -5.74
CA TYR A 82 8.48 1.18 -4.97
C TYR A 82 9.87 0.95 -4.37
N LEU A 83 10.94 1.15 -5.14
CA LEU A 83 12.32 1.06 -4.67
C LEU A 83 12.61 2.04 -3.53
N LEU A 84 12.08 3.27 -3.61
CA LEU A 84 12.15 4.24 -2.52
C LEU A 84 11.39 3.75 -1.28
N ALA A 85 10.14 3.35 -1.43
CA ALA A 85 9.33 2.83 -0.32
C ALA A 85 10.02 1.63 0.36
N LYS A 86 10.57 0.69 -0.41
CA LYS A 86 11.34 -0.46 0.10
C LYS A 86 12.57 0.00 0.89
N SER A 87 13.36 0.93 0.35
CA SER A 87 14.54 1.44 1.05
C SER A 87 14.21 2.15 2.37
N LEU A 88 13.07 2.86 2.44
CA LEU A 88 12.55 3.50 3.65
C LEU A 88 12.05 2.45 4.66
N PHE A 89 11.39 1.39 4.17
CA PHE A 89 10.97 0.27 4.99
C PHE A 89 12.16 -0.44 5.64
N ASP A 90 13.21 -0.72 4.86
CA ASP A 90 14.46 -1.33 5.32
C ASP A 90 15.14 -0.45 6.40
N CYS A 91 15.00 0.88 6.31
CA CYS A 91 15.49 1.84 7.32
C CYS A 91 14.57 2.00 8.56
N ARG A 92 13.48 1.22 8.67
CA ARG A 92 12.45 1.33 9.74
C ARG A 92 11.73 2.68 9.79
N GLU A 93 11.72 3.42 8.69
CA GLU A 93 10.99 4.68 8.52
C GLU A 93 9.59 4.41 7.95
N TYR A 94 8.78 3.66 8.71
CA TYR A 94 7.51 3.11 8.24
C TYR A 94 6.49 4.18 7.81
N ASP A 95 6.41 5.29 8.53
CA ASP A 95 5.49 6.39 8.19
C ASP A 95 5.83 7.04 6.84
N ARG A 96 7.12 7.26 6.59
CA ARG A 96 7.58 7.81 5.31
C ARG A 96 7.35 6.82 4.17
N CYS A 97 7.60 5.53 4.40
CA CYS A 97 7.31 4.48 3.41
C CYS A 97 5.84 4.48 3.01
N ALA A 98 4.94 4.47 3.99
CA ALA A 98 3.51 4.49 3.71
C ALA A 98 3.06 5.76 2.96
N ALA A 99 3.64 6.92 3.30
CA ALA A 99 3.31 8.19 2.67
C ALA A 99 3.69 8.28 1.17
N VAL A 100 4.59 7.41 0.68
CA VAL A 100 4.96 7.36 -0.75
C VAL A 100 3.74 7.01 -1.62
N PHE A 101 2.87 6.10 -1.14
CA PHE A 101 1.72 5.61 -1.90
C PHE A 101 0.37 5.99 -1.27
N LEU A 102 0.31 6.09 0.05
CA LEU A 102 -0.90 6.39 0.83
C LEU A 102 -0.65 7.60 1.73
N PRO A 103 -0.65 8.84 1.18
CA PRO A 103 -0.62 10.04 1.99
C PRO A 103 -1.84 10.10 2.92
N ASP A 104 -1.65 10.68 4.11
CA ASP A 104 -2.66 10.69 5.18
C ASP A 104 -3.97 11.40 4.79
N SER A 105 -3.93 12.27 3.78
CA SER A 105 -5.12 12.91 3.20
C SER A 105 -6.07 11.91 2.53
N LEU A 106 -5.53 10.92 1.81
CA LEU A 106 -6.34 9.88 1.15
C LEU A 106 -6.96 8.95 2.18
N LEU A 107 -6.18 8.54 3.19
CA LEU A 107 -6.68 7.71 4.28
C LEU A 107 -7.77 8.43 5.09
N SER A 108 -7.61 9.73 5.34
CA SER A 108 -8.62 10.56 6.01
C SER A 108 -9.91 10.68 5.18
N SER A 109 -9.80 10.78 3.86
CA SER A 109 -10.96 10.79 2.95
C SER A 109 -11.73 9.46 2.98
N VAL A 110 -11.03 8.33 2.93
CA VAL A 110 -11.64 6.98 3.00
C VAL A 110 -12.32 6.76 4.36
N LEU A 111 -11.77 7.32 5.44
CA LEU A 111 -12.39 7.26 6.76
C LEU A 111 -13.65 8.14 6.84
N ALA A 112 -13.64 9.32 6.21
CA ALA A 112 -14.76 10.26 6.26
C ALA A 112 -15.98 9.80 5.45
N SER A 113 -15.76 9.17 4.29
CA SER A 113 -16.83 8.76 3.37
C SER A 113 -17.84 7.77 3.97
N ARG A 114 -17.50 7.04 5.04
CA ARG A 114 -18.40 6.07 5.70
C ARG A 114 -19.05 6.55 7.00
N VAL A 115 -18.58 7.67 7.58
CA VAL A 115 -19.21 8.25 8.78
C VAL A 115 -20.59 8.85 8.45
N ASP A 116 -20.75 9.34 7.21
CA ASP A 116 -22.05 9.85 6.73
C ASP A 116 -23.10 8.75 6.51
N SER A 117 -22.71 7.47 6.47
CA SER A 117 -23.65 6.35 6.33
C SER A 117 -24.27 5.89 7.66
N THR A 118 -23.72 6.31 8.82
CA THR A 118 -24.14 5.79 10.14
C THR A 118 -24.77 6.82 11.08
N SER A 119 -24.86 8.09 10.69
CA SER A 119 -25.44 9.16 11.54
C SER A 119 -26.80 9.69 11.09
N ALA A 120 -27.43 9.12 10.06
CA ALA A 120 -28.74 9.56 9.58
C ALA A 120 -29.89 8.74 10.19
N SER A 121 -30.11 8.84 11.50
CA SER A 121 -31.34 8.34 12.13
C SER A 121 -31.80 9.13 13.35
N THR A 122 -31.96 10.46 13.24
CA THR A 122 -33.11 11.20 13.82
C THR A 122 -32.96 12.71 13.60
N THR A 123 -33.85 13.30 12.81
CA THR A 123 -34.69 14.44 13.19
C THR A 123 -35.44 14.98 11.98
N THR A 124 -36.75 15.15 12.17
CA THR A 124 -37.73 15.69 11.25
C THR A 124 -37.53 17.19 11.02
N GLY A 125 -37.53 17.65 9.75
CA GLY A 125 -37.55 19.08 9.42
C GLY A 125 -37.69 19.36 7.93
N ASN A 126 -38.88 19.82 7.51
CA ASN A 126 -39.23 20.22 6.15
C ASN A 126 -38.31 21.29 5.54
N GLY A 127 -37.80 21.06 4.32
CA GLY A 127 -37.13 22.08 3.51
C GLY A 127 -36.90 21.60 2.07
N LYS A 128 -37.57 22.22 1.12
CA LYS A 128 -37.74 21.78 -0.28
C LYS A 128 -36.63 22.33 -1.19
N GLY A 129 -35.83 21.42 -1.77
CA GLY A 129 -35.21 21.55 -3.10
C GLY A 129 -33.79 22.10 -3.19
N LYS A 130 -32.81 21.25 -3.51
CA LYS A 130 -32.30 21.04 -4.89
C LYS A 130 -31.31 19.86 -4.89
N ALA A 131 -31.58 18.87 -5.74
CA ALA A 131 -30.78 17.66 -5.86
C ALA A 131 -29.38 17.97 -6.42
N SER A 132 -28.35 17.53 -5.69
CA SER A 132 -27.05 17.15 -6.26
C SER A 132 -26.71 15.77 -5.68
N SER A 133 -27.26 14.76 -6.32
CA SER A 133 -26.85 13.37 -6.20
C SER A 133 -25.42 13.21 -6.70
N ALA A 134 -24.49 12.96 -5.78
CA ALA A 134 -23.23 12.30 -6.06
C ALA A 134 -22.72 11.71 -4.74
N SER A 135 -23.14 10.48 -4.44
CA SER A 135 -22.43 9.59 -3.53
C SER A 135 -21.03 9.38 -4.10
N ALA A 136 -20.08 10.21 -3.68
CA ALA A 136 -18.69 10.11 -4.08
C ALA A 136 -18.06 8.93 -3.33
N VAL A 137 -18.26 7.71 -3.85
CA VAL A 137 -17.32 6.62 -3.64
C VAL A 137 -16.03 7.10 -4.30
N THR A 138 -15.10 7.62 -3.50
CA THR A 138 -13.79 8.02 -4.02
C THR A 138 -13.12 6.76 -4.55
N PRO A 139 -12.82 6.65 -5.85
CA PRO A 139 -12.20 5.46 -6.39
C PRO A 139 -10.86 5.26 -5.69
N LEU A 140 -10.59 4.04 -5.23
CA LEU A 140 -9.30 3.69 -4.68
C LEU A 140 -8.20 4.04 -5.70
N PRO A 141 -7.04 4.55 -5.25
CA PRO A 141 -5.94 4.83 -6.17
C PRO A 141 -5.59 3.54 -6.93
N LYS A 142 -5.46 3.65 -8.26
CA LYS A 142 -5.00 2.56 -9.12
C LYS A 142 -3.53 2.29 -8.81
N LEU A 143 -3.29 1.43 -7.84
CA LEU A 143 -1.97 1.06 -7.34
C LEU A 143 -1.75 -0.44 -7.57
N SER A 144 -0.51 -0.84 -7.87
CA SER A 144 -0.15 -2.26 -7.89
C SER A 144 -0.42 -2.92 -6.53
N GLN A 145 -0.87 -4.18 -6.53
CA GLN A 145 -1.05 -4.96 -5.29
C GLN A 145 0.19 -5.00 -4.41
N LYS A 146 1.37 -5.07 -5.02
CA LYS A 146 2.65 -5.13 -4.31
C LYS A 146 2.99 -3.83 -3.60
N SER A 147 2.80 -2.70 -4.28
CA SER A 147 2.96 -1.36 -3.69
C SER A 147 1.92 -1.11 -2.60
N LEU A 148 0.68 -1.58 -2.82
CA LEU A 148 -0.40 -1.47 -1.85
C LEU A 148 -0.11 -2.26 -0.58
N PHE A 149 0.30 -3.52 -0.73
CA PHE A 149 0.68 -4.37 0.40
C PHE A 149 1.81 -3.72 1.21
N LEU A 150 2.87 -3.25 0.54
CA LEU A 150 4.00 -2.60 1.22
C LEU A 150 3.55 -1.35 2.01
N ALA A 151 2.70 -0.51 1.41
CA ALA A 151 2.22 0.72 2.06
C ALA A 151 1.33 0.42 3.28
N LEU A 152 0.39 -0.51 3.16
CA LEU A 152 -0.49 -0.91 4.26
C LEU A 152 0.28 -1.65 5.35
N TYR A 153 1.22 -2.51 4.99
CA TYR A 153 2.09 -3.20 5.94
C TYR A 153 3.01 -2.21 6.67
N ALA A 154 3.55 -1.21 5.98
CA ALA A 154 4.29 -0.12 6.63
C ALA A 154 3.40 0.66 7.62
N LYS A 155 2.15 0.98 7.27
CA LYS A 155 1.20 1.58 8.23
C LYS A 155 0.96 0.68 9.43
N PHE A 156 0.76 -0.62 9.21
CA PHE A 156 0.59 -1.60 10.29
C PHE A 156 1.80 -1.58 11.25
N MET A 157 3.02 -1.68 10.70
CA MET A 157 4.27 -1.68 11.47
C MET A 157 4.51 -0.34 12.19
N SER A 158 4.16 0.79 11.59
CA SER A 158 4.21 2.11 12.26
C SER A 158 3.30 2.15 13.48
N GLY A 159 2.12 1.55 13.38
CA GLY A 159 1.15 1.47 14.46
C GLY A 159 1.59 0.52 15.58
N GLU A 160 2.15 -0.64 15.24
CA GLU A 160 2.71 -1.57 16.22
C GLU A 160 3.92 -0.98 16.95
N LYS A 161 4.77 -0.22 16.24
CA LYS A 161 5.90 0.50 16.83
C LYS A 161 5.43 1.53 17.85
N ARG A 162 4.47 2.40 17.50
CA ARG A 162 3.89 3.38 18.45
C ARG A 162 3.22 2.69 19.62
N ARG A 163 2.50 1.59 19.39
CA ARG A 163 1.91 0.78 20.46
C ARG A 163 2.99 0.29 21.43
N ASN A 164 4.13 -0.18 20.91
CA ASN A 164 5.23 -0.63 21.75
C ASN A 164 5.86 0.52 22.55
N GLU A 165 6.13 1.66 21.91
CA GLU A 165 6.65 2.87 22.56
C GLU A 165 5.71 3.39 23.67
N ASP A 166 4.40 3.46 23.39
CA ASP A 166 3.39 3.86 24.36
C ASP A 166 3.32 2.87 25.54
N SER A 167 3.48 1.57 25.29
CA SER A 167 3.46 0.54 26.34
C SER A 167 4.70 0.56 27.24
N GLU A 168 5.85 1.01 26.74
CA GLU A 168 7.06 1.21 27.55
C GLU A 168 6.93 2.43 28.47
N MET A 169 6.15 3.43 28.07
CA MET A 169 5.88 4.64 28.87
C MET A 169 4.81 4.42 29.95
N VAL A 170 4.14 3.27 29.94
CA VAL A 170 3.11 2.93 30.93
C VAL A 170 3.75 2.53 32.26
N MET A 171 3.42 3.28 33.30
CA MET A 171 4.01 3.14 34.64
C MET A 171 3.22 2.17 35.54
N GLY A 172 2.09 1.59 35.09
CA GLY A 172 1.27 0.69 35.89
C GLY A 172 0.40 -0.33 35.11
N PRO A 173 -0.04 -1.44 35.75
CA PRO A 173 -0.72 -2.55 35.07
C PRO A 173 -2.10 -2.23 34.45
N GLN A 174 -2.75 -1.15 34.89
CA GLN A 174 -4.09 -0.78 34.45
C GLN A 174 -4.10 -0.11 33.06
N ASP A 175 -2.99 0.50 32.64
CA ASP A 175 -2.90 1.22 31.37
C ASP A 175 -2.49 0.31 30.19
N LEU A 176 -2.06 -0.93 30.44
CA LEU A 176 -1.72 -1.89 29.37
C LEU A 176 -2.91 -2.21 28.46
N GLY A 177 -4.14 -2.12 28.96
CA GLY A 177 -5.36 -2.39 28.17
C GLY A 177 -5.74 -1.26 27.20
N THR A 178 -5.19 -0.05 27.40
CA THR A 178 -5.56 1.16 26.66
C THR A 178 -4.68 1.39 25.43
N VAL A 179 -3.50 0.74 25.38
CA VAL A 179 -2.52 0.91 24.31
C VAL A 179 -2.89 0.00 23.13
N ALA A 180 -3.84 0.44 22.32
CA ALA A 180 -4.23 -0.21 21.08
C ALA A 180 -3.66 0.51 19.85
N ASN A 181 -3.39 -0.25 18.79
CA ASN A 181 -2.89 0.30 17.54
C ASN A 181 -4.04 1.01 16.78
N LYS A 182 -3.98 2.35 16.75
CA LYS A 182 -4.97 3.23 16.09
C LYS A 182 -5.06 3.03 14.57
N GLN A 183 -4.03 2.47 13.94
CA GLN A 183 -3.96 2.29 12.50
C GLN A 183 -4.70 1.03 12.02
N LEU A 184 -5.03 0.08 12.92
CA LEU A 184 -5.73 -1.17 12.55
C LEU A 184 -7.08 -0.90 11.91
N LEU A 185 -7.87 -0.01 12.50
CA LEU A 185 -9.19 0.38 11.98
C LEU A 185 -9.10 1.01 10.58
N VAL A 186 -8.04 1.78 10.32
CA VAL A 186 -7.83 2.44 9.03
C VAL A 186 -7.52 1.40 7.96
N ILE A 187 -6.60 0.50 8.27
CA ILE A 187 -6.17 -0.57 7.35
C ILE A 187 -7.32 -1.55 7.11
N GLY A 188 -8.01 -1.97 8.16
CA GLY A 188 -9.15 -2.89 8.08
C GLY A 188 -10.28 -2.32 7.22
N ARG A 189 -10.62 -1.04 7.39
CA ARG A 189 -11.63 -0.37 6.54
C ARG A 189 -11.18 -0.26 5.09
N PHE A 190 -9.93 0.13 4.85
CA PHE A 190 -9.39 0.24 3.50
C PHE A 190 -9.38 -1.11 2.77
N LEU A 191 -8.94 -2.17 3.45
CA LEU A 191 -8.95 -3.52 2.90
C LEU A 191 -10.38 -4.01 2.67
N ALA A 192 -11.30 -3.78 3.61
CA ALA A 192 -12.71 -4.13 3.40
C ALA A 192 -13.30 -3.42 2.17
N THR A 193 -13.05 -2.12 1.97
CA THR A 193 -13.50 -1.42 0.76
C THR A 193 -12.84 -1.97 -0.50
N TRP A 194 -11.56 -2.32 -0.43
CA TRP A 194 -10.83 -2.89 -1.56
C TRP A 194 -11.36 -4.27 -1.94
N PHE A 195 -11.71 -5.10 -0.96
CA PHE A 195 -12.36 -6.39 -1.20
C PHE A 195 -13.79 -6.22 -1.71
N GLU A 196 -14.62 -5.36 -1.10
CA GLU A 196 -16.00 -5.09 -1.55
C GLU A 196 -16.06 -4.62 -3.02
N GLU A 197 -15.07 -3.84 -3.49
CA GLU A 197 -14.98 -3.39 -4.88
C GLU A 197 -14.58 -4.51 -5.86
N ARG A 198 -13.90 -5.57 -5.37
CA ARG A 198 -13.28 -6.61 -6.19
C ARG A 198 -13.86 -8.02 -5.96
N THR A 199 -14.75 -8.20 -4.99
CA THR A 199 -15.50 -9.44 -4.79
C THR A 199 -16.56 -9.56 -5.86
N THR A 200 -16.39 -10.52 -6.76
CA THR A 200 -17.46 -11.02 -7.62
C THR A 200 -18.30 -12.06 -6.87
N GLU A 201 -19.44 -12.46 -7.42
CA GLU A 201 -20.43 -13.37 -6.79
C GLU A 201 -19.86 -14.73 -6.32
N ASP A 202 -18.65 -15.11 -6.75
CA ASP A 202 -17.97 -16.36 -6.39
C ASP A 202 -16.96 -16.24 -5.22
N ASP A 203 -16.91 -15.10 -4.51
CA ASP A 203 -15.99 -14.90 -3.36
C ASP A 203 -14.48 -15.00 -3.73
N GLU A 204 -14.19 -15.09 -5.03
CA GLU A 204 -12.87 -15.06 -5.61
C GLU A 204 -12.49 -13.62 -5.98
N VAL A 205 -11.50 -13.08 -5.27
CA VAL A 205 -10.87 -11.82 -5.66
C VAL A 205 -9.98 -12.10 -6.87
N LEU A 206 -10.49 -11.75 -8.06
CA LEU A 206 -9.78 -11.90 -9.33
C LEU A 206 -8.44 -11.15 -9.29
N GLY A 207 -7.36 -11.85 -9.67
CA GLY A 207 -6.00 -11.32 -9.73
C GLY A 207 -5.27 -11.17 -8.39
N SER A 208 -5.90 -11.47 -7.23
CA SER A 208 -5.21 -11.27 -5.96
C SER A 208 -4.13 -12.32 -5.69
N GLN A 209 -2.92 -11.86 -5.35
CA GLN A 209 -1.73 -12.68 -5.08
C GLN A 209 -1.72 -13.36 -3.69
N GLY A 210 -2.77 -13.19 -2.88
CA GLY A 210 -2.88 -13.81 -1.54
C GLY A 210 -2.25 -13.01 -0.39
N TRP A 211 -1.35 -12.06 -0.67
CA TRP A 211 -0.68 -11.25 0.35
C TRP A 211 -1.61 -10.24 1.03
N LEU A 212 -2.59 -9.69 0.30
CA LEU A 212 -3.55 -8.74 0.85
C LEU A 212 -4.56 -9.45 1.77
N GLU A 213 -5.00 -10.66 1.41
CA GLU A 213 -5.82 -11.53 2.26
C GLU A 213 -5.10 -11.89 3.55
N TYR A 214 -3.79 -12.19 3.48
CA TYR A 214 -2.96 -12.42 4.66
C TYR A 214 -2.91 -11.20 5.58
N LEU A 215 -2.67 -10.01 5.03
CA LEU A 215 -2.64 -8.78 5.80
C LEU A 215 -4.00 -8.49 6.46
N TYR A 216 -5.10 -8.72 5.76
CA TYR A 216 -6.44 -8.55 6.30
C TYR A 216 -6.74 -9.55 7.41
N GLY A 217 -6.37 -10.83 7.24
CA GLY A 217 -6.46 -11.86 8.28
C GLY A 217 -5.68 -11.45 9.54
N MET A 218 -4.48 -10.90 9.40
CA MET A 218 -3.70 -10.39 10.53
C MET A 218 -4.41 -9.24 11.27
N VAL A 219 -5.00 -8.29 10.54
CA VAL A 219 -5.75 -7.18 11.14
C VAL A 219 -6.98 -7.69 11.89
N LEU A 220 -7.75 -8.60 11.28
CA LEU A 220 -8.94 -9.21 11.91
C LEU A 220 -8.60 -10.02 13.16
N ALA A 221 -7.49 -10.78 13.14
CA ALA A 221 -7.01 -11.49 14.32
C ALA A 221 -6.63 -10.53 15.45
N LYS A 222 -6.07 -9.36 15.13
CA LYS A 222 -5.79 -8.30 16.13
C LYS A 222 -7.06 -7.61 16.64
N GLU A 223 -8.14 -7.58 15.84
CA GLU A 223 -9.47 -7.09 16.23
C GLU A 223 -10.32 -8.12 16.98
N LYS A 224 -9.78 -9.33 17.27
CA LYS A 224 -10.46 -10.46 17.94
C LYS A 224 -11.59 -11.10 17.13
N ASN A 225 -11.53 -11.01 15.80
CA ASN A 225 -12.48 -11.67 14.92
C ASN A 225 -11.83 -12.91 14.27
N ASP A 226 -11.65 -13.95 15.09
CA ASP A 226 -10.83 -15.11 14.74
C ASP A 226 -11.46 -15.96 13.62
N ASP A 227 -12.79 -16.07 13.58
CA ASP A 227 -13.50 -16.87 12.58
C ASP A 227 -13.29 -16.33 11.16
N LYS A 228 -13.45 -15.01 10.98
CA LYS A 228 -13.19 -14.36 9.68
C LYS A 228 -11.71 -14.37 9.35
N ALA A 229 -10.83 -14.14 10.35
CA ALA A 229 -9.39 -14.17 10.12
C ALA A 229 -8.93 -15.52 9.56
N LEU A 230 -9.44 -16.63 10.12
CA LEU A 230 -9.14 -17.98 9.66
C LEU A 230 -9.55 -18.19 8.19
N GLU A 231 -10.73 -17.73 7.81
CA GLU A 231 -11.22 -17.84 6.45
C GLU A 231 -10.30 -17.13 5.44
N TYR A 232 -9.88 -15.90 5.74
CA TYR A 232 -8.95 -15.15 4.88
C TYR A 232 -7.55 -15.77 4.84
N PHE A 233 -7.07 -16.38 5.93
CA PHE A 233 -5.81 -17.12 5.92
C PHE A 233 -5.89 -18.36 5.03
N ILE A 234 -7.00 -19.12 5.08
CA ILE A 234 -7.20 -20.27 4.21
C ILE A 234 -7.21 -19.84 2.74
N ARG A 235 -7.93 -18.75 2.41
CA ARG A 235 -7.93 -18.17 1.06
C ARG A 235 -6.53 -17.75 0.60
N SER A 236 -5.75 -17.12 1.48
CA SER A 236 -4.36 -16.72 1.20
C SER A 236 -3.47 -17.92 0.89
N VAL A 237 -3.53 -18.99 1.70
CA VAL A 237 -2.75 -20.22 1.51
C VAL A 237 -3.15 -20.98 0.24
N HIS A 238 -4.43 -20.99 -0.13
CA HIS A 238 -4.87 -21.60 -1.38
C HIS A 238 -4.31 -20.88 -2.61
N LYS A 239 -4.10 -19.57 -2.54
CA LYS A 239 -3.52 -18.76 -3.62
C LYS A 239 -2.00 -18.87 -3.65
N TYR A 240 -1.37 -18.75 -2.49
CA TYR A 240 0.07 -18.91 -2.35
C TYR A 240 0.36 -19.90 -1.21
N THR A 241 0.71 -21.13 -1.59
CA THR A 241 0.88 -22.25 -0.65
C THR A 241 2.03 -22.06 0.35
N MET A 242 2.95 -21.13 0.08
CA MET A 242 4.14 -20.85 0.89
C MET A 242 4.09 -19.47 1.55
N ASN A 243 2.87 -18.93 1.78
CA ASN A 243 2.66 -17.65 2.49
C ASN A 243 3.01 -17.77 3.97
#